data_AF-A0A2D4FCE0-F1
#
_entry.id   AF-A0A2D4FCE0-F1
#
_cell.length_a   1.000
_cell.length_b   1.000
_cell.length_c   1.000
_cell.angle_alpha   90.00
_cell.angle_beta   90.00
_cell.angle_gamma   90.00
#
_symmetry.space_group_name_H-M   'P 1'
#
loop_
_entity.id
_entity.type
_entity.pdbx_description
1 polymer ?
#
loop_
_entity_poly.entity_id
_entity_poly.type
_entity_poly.pdbx_seq_one_letter_code
_entity_poly.pdbx_strand_id
1 'polypeptide(L)'
;SIILLDDLDHIMGVPLAPEHENSPKAVQSTCLTHVLKEMIKEIIYMHSLVAHIATSLSEQSLHSSIISTQGNHLFQCFQHIQVPTQGQRYEILESIIKNKFDFSLERFCDLDLHQIAKETEGFVARDFTVLIDRAIHSCILSRG
;
A
#
# COMPACT_ATOMS: atom_id res chain seq x y z
N SER A 1 -2.34 21.36 2.28
CA SER A 1 -2.24 20.33 3.34
C SER A 1 -2.46 18.95 2.71
N ILE A 2 -1.94 17.87 3.29
CA ILE A 2 -2.18 16.49 2.83
C ILE A 2 -2.74 15.68 3.99
N ILE A 3 -3.86 14.99 3.75
CA ILE A 3 -4.43 14.00 4.66
C ILE A 3 -4.22 12.62 4.05
N LEU A 4 -3.53 11.73 4.78
CA LEU A 4 -3.32 10.34 4.39
C LEU A 4 -4.22 9.44 5.24
N LEU A 5 -5.09 8.68 4.58
CA LEU A 5 -5.99 7.72 5.18
C LEU A 5 -5.48 6.31 4.86
N ASP A 6 -4.75 5.71 5.80
CA ASP A 6 -4.15 4.39 5.60
C ASP A 6 -5.19 3.28 5.83
N ASP A 7 -5.17 2.25 4.96
CA ASP A 7 -6.04 1.08 4.97
C ASP A 7 -7.53 1.40 5.19
N LEU A 8 -8.07 2.30 4.37
CA LEU A 8 -9.40 2.88 4.52
C LEU A 8 -10.52 1.83 4.53
N ASP A 9 -10.32 0.69 3.86
CA ASP A 9 -11.24 -0.44 3.81
C ASP A 9 -11.39 -1.19 5.14
N HIS A 10 -10.50 -0.99 6.11
CA HIS A 10 -10.74 -1.49 7.47
C HIS A 10 -11.88 -0.76 8.19
N ILE A 11 -12.14 0.49 7.82
CA ILE A 11 -13.14 1.35 8.46
C ILE A 11 -14.36 1.52 7.56
N MET A 12 -14.16 1.54 6.24
CA MET A 12 -15.17 1.85 5.23
C MET A 12 -15.31 0.74 4.18
N GLY A 13 -15.02 -0.49 4.60
CA GLY A 13 -15.09 -1.66 3.72
C GLY A 13 -16.50 -2.13 3.44
N VAL A 14 -16.66 -2.87 2.34
CA VAL A 14 -17.89 -3.64 2.05
C VAL A 14 -17.97 -4.91 2.90
N PRO A 15 -19.18 -5.39 3.25
CA PRO A 15 -19.35 -6.68 3.90
C PRO A 15 -18.77 -7.82 3.06
N LEU A 16 -18.11 -8.79 3.71
CA LEU A 16 -17.49 -9.93 3.03
C LEU A 16 -18.52 -10.90 2.41
N ALA A 17 -19.76 -10.90 2.91
CA ALA A 17 -20.84 -11.71 2.38
C ALA A 17 -22.22 -11.05 2.63
N PRO A 18 -23.24 -11.33 1.81
CA PRO A 18 -24.55 -10.67 1.89
C PRO A 18 -25.23 -10.81 3.26
N GLU A 19 -25.05 -11.95 3.94
CA GLU A 19 -25.60 -12.18 5.28
C GLU A 19 -25.04 -11.22 6.34
N HIS A 20 -23.93 -10.53 6.06
CA HIS A 20 -23.29 -9.56 6.95
C HIS A 20 -23.66 -8.10 6.64
N GLU A 21 -24.51 -7.82 5.66
CA GLU A 21 -24.91 -6.45 5.30
C GLU A 21 -25.54 -5.67 6.46
N ASN A 22 -26.28 -6.35 7.33
CA ASN A 22 -26.91 -5.75 8.52
C ASN A 22 -26.11 -5.99 9.80
N SER A 23 -24.86 -6.46 9.69
CA SER A 23 -24.01 -6.62 10.86
C SER A 23 -23.70 -5.27 11.50
N PRO A 24 -23.45 -5.20 12.82
CA PRO A 24 -23.05 -3.94 13.48
C PRO A 24 -21.86 -3.26 12.81
N LYS A 25 -20.91 -4.06 12.29
CA LYS A 25 -19.74 -3.58 11.54
C LYS A 25 -20.13 -2.91 10.22
N ALA A 26 -21.04 -3.50 9.46
CA ALA A 26 -21.50 -2.94 8.18
C ALA A 26 -22.27 -1.63 8.37
N VAL A 27 -23.13 -1.57 9.40
CA VAL A 27 -23.84 -0.35 9.79
C VAL A 27 -22.86 0.75 10.21
N GLN A 28 -21.85 0.41 11.02
CA GLN A 28 -20.79 1.34 11.41
C GLN A 28 -19.99 1.83 10.21
N SER A 29 -19.56 0.94 9.32
CA SER A 29 -18.84 1.28 8.08
C SER A 29 -19.63 2.26 7.22
N THR A 30 -20.93 2.03 7.06
CA THR A 30 -21.84 2.91 6.31
C THR A 30 -21.97 4.29 6.97
N CYS A 31 -22.14 4.33 8.29
CA CYS A 31 -22.21 5.57 9.04
C CYS A 31 -20.93 6.39 8.90
N LEU A 32 -19.77 5.76 9.12
CA LEU A 32 -18.47 6.42 8.99
C LEU A 32 -18.24 6.92 7.57
N THR A 33 -18.58 6.11 6.56
CA THR A 33 -18.54 6.50 5.15
C THR A 33 -19.31 7.78 4.88
N HIS A 34 -20.52 7.89 5.44
CA HIS A 34 -21.34 9.08 5.28
C HIS A 34 -20.69 10.30 5.95
N VAL A 35 -20.23 10.16 7.20
CA VAL A 35 -19.58 11.24 7.95
C VAL A 35 -18.36 11.78 7.22
N LEU A 36 -17.45 10.92 6.75
CA LEU A 36 -16.26 11.35 6.01
C LEU A 36 -16.64 12.06 4.70
N LYS A 37 -17.66 11.54 4.00
CA LYS A 37 -18.13 12.14 2.75
C LYS A 37 -18.65 13.56 2.95
N GLU A 38 -19.41 13.80 4.01
CA GLU A 38 -19.89 15.15 4.32
C GLU A 38 -18.74 16.07 4.74
N MET A 39 -17.78 15.60 5.54
CA MET A 39 -16.58 16.36 5.90
C MET A 39 -15.77 16.77 4.67
N ILE A 40 -15.52 15.85 3.74
CA ILE A 40 -14.75 16.15 2.52
C ILE A 40 -15.52 17.11 1.61
N LYS A 41 -16.85 16.95 1.48
CA LYS A 41 -17.68 17.89 0.74
C LYS A 41 -17.59 19.31 1.30
N GLU A 42 -17.61 19.46 2.63
CA GLU A 42 -17.46 20.75 3.28
C GLU A 42 -16.09 21.38 2.95
N ILE A 43 -15.01 20.60 3.02
CA ILE A 43 -13.66 21.05 2.66
C ILE A 43 -13.59 21.51 1.20
N ILE A 44 -14.23 20.78 0.27
CA ILE A 44 -14.33 21.14 -1.14
C ILE A 44 -15.13 22.43 -1.32
N TYR A 45 -16.28 22.55 -0.65
CA TYR A 45 -17.15 23.73 -0.71
C TYR A 45 -16.44 24.99 -0.21
N MET A 46 -15.59 24.86 0.80
CA MET A 46 -14.76 25.96 1.31
C MET A 46 -13.58 26.33 0.41
N HIS A 47 -13.48 25.74 -0.80
CA HIS A 47 -12.38 25.94 -1.74
C HIS A 47 -10.99 25.72 -1.11
N SER A 48 -10.93 24.81 -0.15
CA SER A 48 -9.70 24.54 0.60
C SER A 48 -8.70 23.76 -0.25
N LEU A 49 -7.41 24.08 -0.10
CA LEU A 49 -6.31 23.43 -0.83
C LEU A 49 -5.76 22.24 -0.01
N VAL A 50 -6.64 21.27 0.26
CA VAL A 50 -6.32 20.03 0.98
C VAL A 50 -6.39 18.85 0.02
N ALA A 51 -5.27 18.15 -0.16
CA ALA A 51 -5.24 16.87 -0.86
C ALA A 51 -5.53 15.75 0.12
N HIS A 52 -6.36 14.79 -0.29
CA HIS A 52 -6.67 13.59 0.49
C HIS A 52 -6.20 12.38 -0.31
N ILE A 53 -5.35 11.55 0.30
CA ILE A 53 -4.82 10.32 -0.27
C ILE A 53 -5.28 9.18 0.63
N ALA A 54 -5.72 8.07 0.04
CA ALA A 54 -6.07 6.88 0.79
C ALA A 54 -5.40 5.64 0.20
N THR A 55 -5.10 4.67 1.06
CA THR A 55 -4.72 3.31 0.67
C THR A 55 -5.86 2.35 1.00
N SER A 56 -5.99 1.28 0.22
CA SER A 56 -6.90 0.18 0.49
C SER A 56 -6.39 -1.08 -0.22
N LEU A 57 -6.94 -2.25 0.14
CA LEU A 57 -6.61 -3.50 -0.56
C LEU A 57 -6.95 -3.42 -2.05
N SER A 58 -8.12 -2.88 -2.37
CA SER A 58 -8.52 -2.57 -3.74
C SER A 58 -9.60 -1.49 -3.78
N GLU A 59 -9.96 -1.03 -4.97
CA GLU A 59 -11.12 -0.13 -5.13
C GLU A 59 -12.41 -0.83 -4.70
N GLN A 60 -12.54 -2.13 -4.99
CA GLN A 60 -13.75 -2.90 -4.70
C GLN A 60 -13.89 -3.25 -3.22
N SER A 61 -12.82 -3.15 -2.42
CA SER A 61 -12.93 -3.35 -0.97
C SER A 61 -13.62 -2.17 -0.28
N LEU A 62 -13.74 -1.01 -0.92
CA LEU A 62 -14.36 0.18 -0.38
C LEU A 62 -15.87 0.27 -0.67
N HIS A 63 -16.60 0.90 0.23
CA HIS A 63 -18.03 1.17 0.04
C HIS A 63 -18.31 1.98 -1.23
N SER A 64 -19.30 1.59 -2.02
CA SER A 64 -19.63 2.19 -3.33
C SER A 64 -19.84 3.71 -3.27
N SER A 65 -20.41 4.23 -2.17
CA SER A 65 -20.58 5.68 -1.94
C SER A 65 -19.29 6.51 -1.95
N ILE A 66 -18.13 5.88 -1.75
CA ILE A 66 -16.79 6.49 -1.72
C ILE A 66 -16.17 6.49 -3.12
N ILE A 67 -16.29 5.37 -3.83
CA ILE A 67 -15.72 5.16 -5.17
C ILE A 67 -16.66 5.62 -6.30
N SER A 68 -17.92 5.94 -5.99
CA SER A 68 -18.94 6.24 -6.99
C SER A 68 -18.53 7.40 -7.90
N THR A 69 -18.74 7.17 -9.20
CA THR A 69 -18.50 8.16 -10.25
C THR A 69 -19.70 9.09 -10.51
N GLN A 70 -20.76 8.99 -9.72
CA GLN A 70 -21.95 9.82 -9.87
C GLN A 70 -22.05 10.86 -8.75
N GLY A 71 -22.04 12.14 -9.12
CA GLY A 71 -22.12 13.27 -8.19
C GLY A 71 -20.74 13.76 -7.73
N ASN A 72 -20.65 14.26 -6.48
CA ASN A 72 -19.36 14.72 -5.91
C ASN A 72 -18.47 13.50 -5.60
N HIS A 73 -17.49 13.25 -6.46
CA HIS A 73 -16.47 12.23 -6.29
C HIS A 73 -15.61 12.53 -5.06
N LEU A 74 -15.52 11.59 -4.13
CA LEU A 74 -14.63 11.71 -2.97
C LEU A 74 -13.17 11.52 -3.39
N PHE A 75 -12.92 10.53 -4.26
CA PHE A 75 -11.64 10.32 -4.92
C PHE A 75 -11.76 10.54 -6.42
N GLN A 76 -10.85 11.33 -6.98
CA GLN A 76 -10.81 11.67 -8.40
C GLN A 76 -9.82 10.82 -9.19
N CYS A 77 -8.87 10.20 -8.49
CA CYS A 77 -7.78 9.44 -9.07
C CYS A 77 -7.63 8.13 -8.30
N PHE A 78 -7.39 7.07 -9.05
CA PHE A 78 -7.10 5.75 -8.53
C PHE A 78 -5.79 5.26 -9.14
N GLN A 79 -4.88 4.84 -8.27
CA GLN A 79 -3.58 4.31 -8.69
C GLN A 79 -3.45 2.89 -8.16
N HIS A 80 -3.54 1.91 -9.06
CA HIS A 80 -3.26 0.54 -8.69
C HIS A 80 -1.74 0.32 -8.58
N ILE A 81 -1.28 -0.13 -7.40
CA ILE A 81 0.12 -0.50 -7.16
C ILE A 81 0.31 -1.93 -7.65
N GLN A 82 0.93 -2.06 -8.83
CA GLN A 82 1.17 -3.35 -9.47
C GLN A 82 2.27 -4.15 -8.77
N VAL A 83 2.27 -5.47 -8.99
CA VAL A 83 3.40 -6.32 -8.64
C VAL A 83 4.66 -5.80 -9.38
N PRO A 84 5.82 -5.67 -8.70
CA PRO A 84 7.01 -5.12 -9.34
C PRO A 84 7.51 -5.96 -10.51
N THR A 85 7.87 -5.28 -11.60
CA THR A 85 8.61 -5.87 -12.73
C THR A 85 10.01 -6.30 -12.31
N GLN A 86 10.70 -7.12 -13.11
CA GLN A 86 12.08 -7.53 -12.80
C GLN A 86 13.03 -6.33 -12.59
N GLY A 87 12.91 -5.27 -13.40
CA GLY A 87 13.71 -4.05 -13.21
C GLY A 87 13.39 -3.33 -11.90
N GLN A 88 12.12 -3.21 -11.54
CA GLN A 88 11.72 -2.62 -10.25
C GLN A 88 12.15 -3.50 -9.07
N ARG A 89 12.14 -4.82 -9.20
CA ARG A 89 12.66 -5.73 -8.18
C ARG A 89 14.16 -5.52 -7.95
N TYR A 90 14.93 -5.28 -9.01
CA TYR A 90 16.33 -4.88 -8.89
C TYR A 90 16.49 -3.56 -8.13
N GLU A 91 15.73 -2.52 -8.49
CA GLU A 91 15.78 -1.21 -7.82
C GLU A 91 15.41 -1.30 -6.33
N ILE A 92 14.38 -2.08 -6.01
CA ILE A 92 13.94 -2.33 -4.63
C ILE A 92 15.05 -3.04 -3.84
N LEU A 93 15.63 -4.11 -4.38
CA LEU A 93 16.75 -4.84 -3.78
C LEU A 93 17.92 -3.92 -3.50
N GLU A 94 18.33 -3.14 -4.50
CA GLU A 94 19.42 -2.18 -4.38
C GLU A 94 19.14 -1.14 -3.27
N SER A 95 17.93 -0.58 -3.24
CA SER A 95 17.51 0.40 -2.23
C SER A 95 17.53 -0.19 -0.82
N ILE A 96 17.01 -1.40 -0.63
CA ILE A 96 17.00 -2.09 0.68
C ILE A 96 18.43 -2.34 1.17
N ILE A 97 19.33 -2.80 0.30
CA ILE A 97 20.72 -3.07 0.67
C ILE A 97 21.43 -1.76 1.03
N LYS A 98 21.30 -0.71 0.20
CA LYS A 98 21.87 0.62 0.48
C LYS A 98 21.40 1.14 1.86
N ASN A 99 20.11 1.03 2.16
CA ASN A 99 19.54 1.49 3.42
C ASN A 99 19.97 0.68 4.65
N LYS A 100 20.30 -0.61 4.49
CA LYS A 100 20.70 -1.48 5.61
C LYS A 100 22.18 -1.39 5.95
N PHE A 101 23.02 -1.08 4.96
CA PHE A 101 24.45 -1.23 5.10
C PHE A 101 25.23 0.10 5.08
N ASP A 102 24.62 1.25 4.77
CA ASP A 102 25.30 2.57 4.69
C ASP A 102 26.52 2.59 3.74
N PHE A 103 26.71 1.58 2.89
CA PHE A 103 27.78 1.51 1.90
C PHE A 103 27.29 1.05 0.52
N SER A 104 28.04 1.45 -0.53
CA SER A 104 27.74 1.10 -1.92
C SER A 104 27.82 -0.41 -2.15
N LEU A 105 26.99 -0.90 -3.08
CA LEU A 105 26.95 -2.30 -3.52
C LEU A 105 28.28 -2.78 -4.13
N GLU A 106 29.18 -1.86 -4.48
CA GLU A 106 30.51 -2.13 -5.03
C GLU A 106 31.38 -3.02 -4.13
N ARG A 107 31.06 -3.12 -2.82
CA ARG A 107 31.75 -4.06 -1.91
C ARG A 107 31.31 -5.52 -2.07
N PHE A 108 30.20 -5.78 -2.73
CA PHE A 108 29.69 -7.13 -2.96
C PHE A 108 30.00 -7.59 -4.39
N CYS A 109 31.29 -7.81 -4.68
CA CYS A 109 31.75 -8.17 -6.03
C CYS A 109 31.07 -9.42 -6.61
N ASP A 110 30.62 -10.34 -5.75
CA ASP A 110 30.00 -11.61 -6.15
C ASP A 110 28.46 -11.58 -6.12
N LEU A 111 27.85 -10.46 -5.74
CA LEU A 111 26.39 -10.36 -5.59
C LEU A 111 25.71 -9.89 -6.87
N ASP A 112 25.15 -10.83 -7.62
CA ASP A 112 24.36 -10.53 -8.81
C ASP A 112 22.89 -10.23 -8.48
N LEU A 113 22.58 -8.94 -8.31
CA LEU A 113 21.20 -8.48 -8.07
C LEU A 113 20.27 -8.69 -9.26
N HIS A 114 20.78 -8.74 -10.50
CA HIS A 114 19.94 -9.00 -11.67
C HIS A 114 19.43 -10.44 -11.66
N GLN A 115 20.30 -11.38 -11.30
CA GLN A 115 19.94 -12.78 -11.14
C GLN A 115 18.96 -12.98 -9.98
N ILE A 116 19.18 -12.32 -8.83
CA ILE A 116 18.21 -12.40 -7.70
C ILE A 116 16.85 -11.86 -8.14
N ALA A 117 16.81 -10.66 -8.75
CA ALA A 117 15.55 -10.06 -9.21
C ALA A 117 14.80 -10.94 -10.22
N LYS A 118 15.54 -11.70 -11.05
CA LYS A 118 14.97 -12.68 -11.98
C LYS A 118 14.32 -13.86 -11.26
N GLU A 119 15.02 -14.47 -10.31
CA GLU A 119 14.57 -15.67 -9.58
C GLU A 119 13.46 -15.38 -8.57
N THR A 120 13.25 -14.12 -8.19
CA THR A 120 12.22 -13.71 -7.22
C THR A 120 10.97 -13.16 -7.90
N GLU A 121 10.46 -13.84 -8.93
CA GLU A 121 9.20 -13.45 -9.56
C GLU A 121 8.04 -13.46 -8.54
N GLY A 122 7.18 -12.44 -8.62
CA GLY A 122 6.06 -12.27 -7.69
C GLY A 122 6.42 -11.62 -6.35
N PHE A 123 7.70 -11.42 -6.04
CA PHE A 123 8.10 -10.76 -4.79
C PHE A 123 7.70 -9.28 -4.79
N VAL A 124 7.19 -8.82 -3.64
CA VAL A 124 6.99 -7.41 -3.34
C VAL A 124 8.12 -6.91 -2.42
N ALA A 125 8.17 -5.60 -2.17
CA ALA A 125 9.23 -4.99 -1.36
C ALA A 125 9.39 -5.62 0.04
N ARG A 126 8.29 -6.02 0.67
CA ARG A 126 8.30 -6.70 1.96
C ARG A 126 9.07 -8.02 1.92
N ASP A 127 8.90 -8.81 0.86
CA ASP A 127 9.58 -10.09 0.70
C ASP A 127 11.09 -9.91 0.61
N PHE A 128 11.55 -8.86 -0.08
CA PHE A 128 12.97 -8.52 -0.14
C PHE A 128 13.53 -8.07 1.20
N THR A 129 12.79 -7.29 1.99
CA THR A 129 13.23 -6.96 3.36
C THR A 129 13.49 -8.23 4.17
N VAL A 130 12.54 -9.17 4.13
CA VAL A 130 12.67 -10.46 4.83
C VAL A 130 13.83 -11.30 4.26
N LEU A 131 13.99 -11.35 2.94
CA LEU A 131 15.07 -12.08 2.28
C LEU A 131 16.44 -11.57 2.72
N ILE A 132 16.65 -10.25 2.71
CA ILE A 132 17.92 -9.63 3.10
C ILE A 132 18.18 -9.81 4.60
N ASP A 133 17.15 -9.67 5.46
CA ASP A 133 17.29 -9.93 6.89
C ASP A 133 17.72 -11.38 7.17
N ARG A 134 17.15 -12.35 6.44
CA ARG A 134 17.55 -13.75 6.54
C ARG A 134 18.97 -14.00 6.04
N ALA A 135 19.38 -13.36 4.95
CA ALA A 135 20.74 -13.47 4.42
C ALA A 135 21.78 -12.93 5.41
N ILE A 136 21.51 -11.76 6.02
CA ILE A 136 22.35 -11.17 7.08
C ILE A 136 22.46 -12.14 8.26
N HIS A 137 21.32 -12.62 8.75
CA HIS A 137 21.29 -13.54 9.88
C HIS A 137 22.07 -14.84 9.59
N SER A 138 21.91 -15.41 8.39
CA SER A 138 22.65 -16.60 7.97
C SER A 138 24.16 -16.34 7.91
N CYS A 139 24.59 -15.17 7.42
CA CYS A 139 26.01 -14.80 7.39
C CYS A 139 26.60 -14.70 8.80
N ILE A 140 25.87 -14.10 9.75
CA ILE A 140 26.30 -13.99 11.15
C ILE A 140 26.46 -15.38 11.77
N LEU A 141 25.48 -16.28 11.57
CA LEU A 141 25.54 -17.65 12.10
C LEU A 141 26.67 -18.47 11.49
N SER A 142 26.98 -18.30 10.21
CA SER A 142 28.07 -19.03 9.54
C SER A 142 29.48 -18.62 9.98
N ARG A 143 29.60 -17.52 10.74
CA ARG A 143 30.88 -16.99 11.25
C ARG A 143 31.15 -17.31 12.72
N GLY A 144 30.21 -17.97 13.41
CA GLY A 144 30.38 -18.50 14.78
C GLY A 144 30.67 -19.98 14.76
#